data_AF-A0A522DMD0-F1
#
_entry.id   AF-A0A522DMD0-F1
#
_cell.length_a   1.000
_cell.length_b   1.000
_cell.length_c   1.000
_cell.angle_alpha   90.00
_cell.angle_beta   90.00
_cell.angle_gamma   90.00
#
_symmetry.space_group_name_H-M   'P 1'
#
loop_
_entity.id
_entity.type
_entity.pdbx_description
1 polymer ?
#
loop_
_entity_poly.entity_id
_entity_poly.type
_entity_poly.pdbx_seq_one_letter_code
_entity_poly.pdbx_strand_id
1 'polypeptide(L)'
;MLGGVQYLAAFERRTCPVCAAYDGRVYRFADGSYDKRPQIPVHPNCRCTYVPITKSWKALGLPFKEISPGTRASMDGQVSGRLTFNSWLKTQPESVQNDILGAGRAALWRSGEVDLGDFVNERTSRPVPMSELRARLGAATTATAPTVAPPPPKAKTIAEATAWAQRWAADHVDYGSLGLDSVNQINRALYDVIVSQDKEKLANVIYDRDVPPGMQAYARLSRGSRDDTIAFGPAMRRAEPYRAEQQRVNDLFRNFERDKRAAITRWESEVTSARRALEALGPGAGEAEVRAAREWVVTAENALEEAQARRNPRPNVWSAGETVYDTAVHELGHIIHYRASGFENGPGEWFGSHVLGGVGGSENRTISAAGREAAYRISEYAGTNIAEYFAEGFNAWRQNPSSVSPELRALFEEATRRAR
;
A
#
# COMPACT_ATOMS: atom_id res chain seq x y z
N MET A 1 37.56 7.87 -31.08
CA MET A 1 36.38 7.69 -31.98
C MET A 1 35.06 7.96 -31.27
N LEU A 2 34.88 7.52 -30.02
CA LEU A 2 33.66 7.81 -29.25
C LEU A 2 33.63 9.26 -28.73
N GLY A 3 32.45 9.84 -28.73
CA GLY A 3 32.14 11.18 -28.19
C GLY A 3 31.37 11.13 -26.88
N GLY A 4 30.72 10.00 -26.56
CA GLY A 4 29.93 9.81 -25.35
C GLY A 4 29.06 8.56 -25.40
N VAL A 5 28.03 8.55 -24.58
CA VAL A 5 26.97 7.52 -24.57
C VAL A 5 25.60 8.18 -24.60
N GLN A 6 24.60 7.48 -25.15
CA GLN A 6 23.20 7.88 -25.11
C GLN A 6 22.40 6.90 -24.28
N TYR A 7 21.52 7.42 -23.43
CA TYR A 7 20.60 6.61 -22.64
C TYR A 7 19.43 6.14 -23.52
N LEU A 8 19.14 4.84 -23.53
CA LEU A 8 18.00 4.25 -24.22
C LEU A 8 17.07 3.54 -23.25
N ALA A 9 15.80 3.95 -23.27
CA ALA A 9 14.70 3.27 -22.62
C ALA A 9 13.90 2.43 -23.62
N ALA A 10 13.22 1.39 -23.13
CA ALA A 10 12.29 0.62 -23.93
C ALA A 10 11.03 1.45 -24.23
N PHE A 11 10.48 1.34 -25.45
CA PHE A 11 9.22 2.01 -25.83
C PHE A 11 8.04 1.09 -25.56
N GLU A 12 7.58 1.10 -24.31
CA GLU A 12 6.46 0.29 -23.87
C GLU A 12 5.78 0.87 -22.63
N ARG A 13 4.59 0.35 -22.32
CA ARG A 13 3.75 0.80 -21.20
C ARG A 13 4.37 0.60 -19.83
N ARG A 14 5.35 -0.29 -19.70
CA ARG A 14 6.05 -0.62 -18.44
C ARG A 14 7.28 0.26 -18.20
N THR A 15 7.59 1.19 -19.10
CA THR A 15 8.69 2.12 -18.91
C THR A 15 8.27 3.19 -17.92
N CYS A 16 8.99 3.28 -16.80
CA CYS A 16 8.66 4.25 -15.76
C CYS A 16 8.95 5.69 -16.23
N PRO A 17 8.31 6.70 -15.62
CA PRO A 17 8.54 8.11 -15.93
C PRO A 17 10.01 8.55 -15.82
N VAL A 18 10.77 7.95 -14.89
CA VAL A 18 12.19 8.27 -14.69
C VAL A 18 13.02 7.88 -15.92
N CYS A 19 12.87 6.65 -16.39
CA CYS A 19 13.57 6.17 -17.57
C CYS A 19 13.07 6.84 -18.85
N ALA A 20 11.77 7.12 -18.94
CA ALA A 20 11.18 7.88 -20.03
C ALA A 20 11.78 9.28 -20.15
N ALA A 21 12.05 9.96 -19.03
CA ALA A 21 12.68 11.28 -18.99
C ALA A 21 14.15 11.29 -19.44
N TYR A 22 14.86 10.17 -19.23
CA TYR A 22 16.26 10.04 -19.64
C TYR A 22 16.45 9.56 -21.08
N ASP A 23 15.44 8.96 -21.71
CA ASP A 23 15.55 8.43 -23.07
C ASP A 23 16.02 9.49 -24.07
N GLY A 24 17.08 9.15 -24.81
CA GLY A 24 17.65 10.00 -25.84
C GLY A 24 18.69 11.01 -25.34
N ARG A 25 18.87 11.18 -24.02
CA ARG A 25 19.92 12.07 -23.47
C ARG A 25 21.32 11.55 -23.80
N VAL A 26 22.19 12.44 -24.27
CA VAL A 26 23.58 12.14 -24.62
C VAL A 26 24.51 12.70 -23.54
N TYR A 27 25.32 11.83 -22.97
CA TYR A 27 26.34 12.16 -21.99
C TYR A 27 27.71 12.08 -22.65
N ARG A 28 28.32 13.24 -22.89
CA ARG A 28 29.59 13.37 -23.61
C ARG A 28 30.78 13.33 -22.67
N PHE A 29 31.89 12.77 -23.17
CA PHE A 29 33.17 12.79 -22.47
C PHE A 29 33.78 14.20 -22.41
N ALA A 30 33.53 15.00 -23.44
CA ALA A 30 34.21 16.28 -23.63
C ALA A 30 33.68 17.42 -22.73
N ASP A 31 32.46 17.31 -22.22
CA ASP A 31 31.81 18.35 -21.41
C ASP A 31 31.61 17.93 -19.94
N GLY A 32 32.18 16.79 -19.53
CA GLY A 32 32.06 16.25 -18.17
C GLY A 32 30.66 15.74 -17.81
N SER A 33 29.70 15.74 -18.74
CA SER A 33 28.36 15.18 -18.48
C SER A 33 28.39 13.67 -18.33
N TYR A 34 29.38 12.98 -18.91
CA TYR A 34 29.57 11.55 -18.74
C TYR A 34 29.61 11.14 -17.26
N ASP A 35 30.37 11.83 -16.43
CA ASP A 35 30.53 11.46 -15.01
C ASP A 35 29.28 11.74 -14.18
N LYS A 36 28.35 12.56 -14.70
CA LYS A 36 27.07 12.90 -14.07
C LYS A 36 25.91 12.04 -14.57
N ARG A 37 26.16 11.07 -15.45
CA ARG A 37 25.11 10.20 -16.01
C ARG A 37 24.50 9.30 -14.92
N PRO A 38 23.19 9.00 -14.98
CA PRO A 38 22.57 8.08 -14.04
C PRO A 38 23.15 6.67 -14.19
N GLN A 39 23.41 5.97 -13.08
CA GLN A 39 23.79 4.56 -13.17
C GLN A 39 22.57 3.70 -13.49
N ILE A 40 22.73 2.77 -14.43
CA ILE A 40 21.75 1.73 -14.75
C ILE A 40 22.16 0.47 -13.97
N PRO A 41 21.24 -0.26 -13.32
CA PRO A 41 19.78 -0.02 -13.29
C PRO A 41 19.40 1.16 -12.40
N VAL A 42 18.52 2.04 -12.91
CA VAL A 42 18.02 3.22 -12.16
C VAL A 42 16.95 2.82 -11.13
N HIS A 43 16.31 1.67 -11.32
CA HIS A 43 15.25 1.13 -10.47
C HIS A 43 15.15 -0.40 -10.65
N PRO A 44 14.44 -1.13 -9.77
CA PRO A 44 14.18 -2.56 -9.96
C PRO A 44 13.49 -2.83 -11.32
N ASN A 45 13.85 -3.93 -11.97
CA ASN A 45 13.37 -4.30 -13.32
C ASN A 45 13.66 -3.27 -14.43
N CYS A 46 14.64 -2.37 -14.23
CA CYS A 46 15.07 -1.45 -15.29
C CYS A 46 15.64 -2.23 -16.48
N ARG A 47 15.11 -1.92 -17.68
CA ARG A 47 15.52 -2.54 -18.95
C ARG A 47 16.21 -1.56 -19.89
N CYS A 48 16.69 -0.46 -19.34
CA CYS A 48 17.37 0.59 -20.08
C CYS A 48 18.83 0.21 -20.31
N THR A 49 19.46 0.83 -21.30
CA THR A 49 20.88 0.61 -21.61
C THR A 49 21.54 1.87 -22.11
N TYR A 50 22.87 1.88 -22.13
CA TYR A 50 23.66 2.91 -22.78
C TYR A 50 24.17 2.42 -24.13
N VAL A 51 23.97 3.24 -25.18
CA VAL A 51 24.59 3.00 -26.49
C VAL A 51 25.72 3.99 -26.73
N PRO A 52 26.86 3.54 -27.28
CA PRO A 52 27.97 4.43 -27.58
C PRO A 52 27.60 5.39 -28.72
N ILE A 53 27.99 6.66 -28.57
CA ILE A 53 27.86 7.68 -29.61
C ILE A 53 29.25 8.03 -30.13
N THR A 54 29.44 7.95 -31.45
CA THR A 54 30.67 8.36 -32.12
C THR A 54 30.75 9.88 -32.25
N LYS A 55 31.97 10.41 -32.37
CA LYS A 55 32.16 11.79 -32.85
C LYS A 55 31.65 11.90 -34.29
N SER A 56 31.21 13.11 -34.68
CA SER A 56 30.84 13.41 -36.06
C SER A 56 32.06 13.31 -36.98
N TRP A 57 31.85 13.03 -38.27
CA TRP A 57 32.93 12.99 -39.27
C TRP A 57 33.67 14.33 -39.32
N LYS A 58 32.94 15.44 -39.23
CA LYS A 58 33.51 16.78 -39.10
C LYS A 58 34.44 16.91 -37.88
N ALA A 59 34.03 16.41 -36.71
CA ALA A 59 34.85 16.44 -35.49
C ALA A 59 36.05 15.49 -35.54
N LEU A 60 36.06 14.56 -36.51
CA LEU A 60 37.19 13.69 -36.82
C LEU A 60 38.04 14.22 -38.00
N GLY A 61 37.71 15.38 -38.56
CA GLY A 61 38.41 15.96 -39.71
C GLY A 61 38.16 15.25 -41.04
N LEU A 62 37.09 14.47 -41.13
CA LEU A 62 36.76 13.65 -42.30
C LEU A 62 35.66 14.34 -43.15
N PRO A 63 35.84 14.50 -44.47
CA PRO A 63 34.94 15.27 -45.34
C PRO A 63 33.73 14.45 -45.83
N PHE A 64 33.13 13.64 -44.95
CA PHE A 64 31.94 12.85 -45.27
C PHE A 64 30.65 13.53 -44.78
N LYS A 65 29.54 13.28 -45.48
CA LYS A 65 28.21 13.62 -44.98
C LYS A 65 27.85 12.70 -43.82
N GLU A 66 27.21 13.24 -42.79
CA GLU A 66 26.76 12.47 -41.63
C GLU A 66 25.71 11.41 -42.04
N ILE A 67 25.80 10.23 -41.43
CA ILE A 67 24.88 9.13 -41.69
C ILE A 67 23.58 9.38 -40.91
N SER A 68 22.44 9.12 -41.55
CA SER A 68 21.13 9.21 -40.89
C SER A 68 21.02 8.12 -39.82
N PRO A 69 20.50 8.42 -38.61
CA PRO A 69 20.28 7.40 -37.59
C PRO A 69 19.38 6.27 -38.11
N GLY A 70 19.72 5.03 -37.75
CA GLY A 70 18.96 3.84 -38.12
C GLY A 70 17.62 3.71 -37.40
N THR A 71 17.04 2.52 -37.39
CA THR A 71 15.77 2.21 -36.70
C THR A 71 16.01 1.54 -35.34
N ARG A 72 15.07 1.70 -34.40
CA ARG A 72 15.03 1.09 -33.06
C ARG A 72 13.74 0.28 -32.90
N ALA A 73 13.74 -0.77 -32.10
CA ALA A 73 12.54 -1.55 -31.82
C ALA A 73 11.59 -0.82 -30.85
N SER A 74 10.28 -0.96 -31.07
CA SER A 74 9.19 -0.48 -30.22
C SER A 74 8.09 -1.55 -30.13
N MET A 75 7.12 -1.41 -29.22
CA MET A 75 6.01 -2.37 -29.09
C MET A 75 5.19 -2.55 -30.38
N ASP A 76 5.02 -1.48 -31.16
CA ASP A 76 4.19 -1.49 -32.38
C ASP A 76 5.01 -1.62 -33.68
N GLY A 77 6.29 -2.03 -33.57
CA GLY A 77 7.20 -2.19 -34.71
C GLY A 77 8.45 -1.32 -34.62
N GLN A 78 9.23 -1.28 -35.69
CA GLN A 78 10.45 -0.44 -35.73
C GLN A 78 10.09 1.04 -35.84
N VAL A 79 10.72 1.87 -35.00
CA VAL A 79 10.60 3.34 -35.04
C VAL A 79 11.96 3.97 -35.33
N SER A 80 12.00 5.25 -35.69
CA SER A 80 13.27 5.96 -35.96
C SER A 80 14.17 5.97 -34.72
N GLY A 81 15.48 5.76 -34.89
CA GLY A 81 16.48 5.88 -33.83
C GLY A 81 16.63 7.30 -33.27
N ARG A 82 16.07 8.32 -33.94
CA ARG A 82 15.96 9.69 -33.40
C ARG A 82 14.73 9.89 -32.51
N LEU A 83 13.76 8.98 -32.56
CA LEU A 83 12.53 9.13 -31.78
C LEU A 83 12.89 9.00 -30.30
N THR A 84 12.58 10.02 -29.51
CA THR A 84 12.69 10.00 -28.05
C THR A 84 11.41 9.47 -27.44
N PHE A 85 11.47 8.96 -26.21
CA PHE A 85 10.29 8.46 -25.50
C PHE A 85 9.21 9.54 -25.41
N ASN A 86 9.59 10.78 -25.12
CA ASN A 86 8.67 11.92 -25.13
C ASN A 86 7.94 12.08 -26.47
N SER A 87 8.69 12.02 -27.57
CA SER A 87 8.12 12.19 -28.91
C SER A 87 7.24 11.01 -29.32
N TRP A 88 7.61 9.79 -28.92
CA TRP A 88 6.79 8.59 -29.10
C TRP A 88 5.51 8.66 -28.28
N LEU A 89 5.60 9.10 -27.02
CA LEU A 89 4.45 9.19 -26.12
C LEU A 89 3.38 10.16 -26.65
N LYS A 90 3.79 11.23 -27.35
CA LYS A 90 2.88 12.19 -28.00
C LYS A 90 2.04 11.58 -29.11
N THR A 91 2.47 10.47 -29.70
CA THR A 91 1.72 9.77 -30.75
C THR A 91 0.81 8.68 -30.19
N GLN A 92 0.88 8.39 -28.89
CA GLN A 92 0.07 7.36 -28.26
C GLN A 92 -1.33 7.88 -27.86
N PRO A 93 -2.36 7.01 -27.80
CA PRO A 93 -3.67 7.38 -27.27
C PRO A 93 -3.60 7.91 -25.82
N GLU A 94 -4.53 8.77 -25.42
CA GLU A 94 -4.57 9.32 -24.05
C GLU A 94 -4.57 8.26 -22.96
N SER A 95 -5.23 7.11 -23.19
CA SER A 95 -5.21 5.99 -22.26
C SER A 95 -3.80 5.46 -22.02
N VAL A 96 -2.99 5.33 -23.07
CA VAL A 96 -1.59 4.89 -22.98
C VAL A 96 -0.71 5.93 -22.30
N GLN A 97 -0.97 7.22 -22.56
CA GLN A 97 -0.26 8.31 -21.88
C GLN A 97 -0.57 8.31 -20.38
N ASN A 98 -1.84 8.11 -20.02
CA ASN A 98 -2.28 8.04 -18.63
C ASN A 98 -1.78 6.76 -17.93
N ASP A 99 -1.71 5.62 -18.62
CA ASP A 99 -1.10 4.38 -18.12
C ASP A 99 0.38 4.58 -17.74
N ILE A 100 1.12 5.37 -18.53
CA ILE A 100 2.56 5.55 -18.39
C ILE A 100 2.92 6.65 -17.38
N LEU A 101 2.22 7.78 -17.42
CA LEU A 101 2.55 8.96 -16.59
C LEU A 101 1.65 9.09 -15.35
N GLY A 102 0.50 8.43 -15.33
CA GLY A 102 -0.62 8.79 -14.47
C GLY A 102 -1.36 10.02 -14.99
N ALA A 103 -2.67 10.08 -14.75
CA ALA A 103 -3.55 11.11 -15.32
C ALA A 103 -3.12 12.56 -14.97
N GLY A 104 -2.65 12.81 -13.74
CA GLY A 104 -2.24 14.13 -13.28
C GLY A 104 -0.99 14.67 -14.00
N ARG A 105 0.06 13.85 -14.10
CA ARG A 105 1.28 14.21 -14.87
C ARG A 105 0.98 14.26 -16.35
N ALA A 106 0.18 13.33 -16.87
CA ALA A 106 -0.22 13.33 -18.27
C ALA A 106 -1.00 14.60 -18.64
N ALA A 107 -1.84 15.13 -17.74
CA ALA A 107 -2.55 16.39 -17.94
C ALA A 107 -1.59 17.59 -18.01
N LEU A 108 -0.66 17.71 -17.05
CA LEU A 108 0.36 18.78 -17.06
C LEU A 108 1.29 18.68 -18.28
N TRP A 109 1.65 17.46 -18.67
CA TRP A 109 2.48 17.21 -19.83
C TRP A 109 1.76 17.51 -21.15
N ARG A 110 0.47 17.16 -21.25
CA ARG A 110 -0.38 17.50 -22.41
C ARG A 110 -0.65 19.00 -22.50
N SER A 111 -0.73 19.73 -21.38
CA SER A 111 -0.87 21.20 -21.41
C SER A 111 0.39 21.90 -21.93
N GLY A 112 1.52 21.20 -22.01
CA GLY A 112 2.79 21.73 -22.48
C GLY A 112 3.52 22.59 -21.44
N GLU A 113 3.00 22.66 -20.22
CA GLU A 113 3.60 23.41 -19.11
C GLU A 113 4.84 22.73 -18.53
N VAL A 114 4.94 21.40 -18.67
CA VAL A 114 6.07 20.57 -18.22
C VAL A 114 6.40 19.50 -19.24
N ASP A 115 7.67 19.13 -19.34
CA ASP A 115 8.12 17.99 -20.14
C ASP A 115 8.47 16.78 -19.24
N LEU A 116 8.69 15.60 -19.83
CA LEU A 116 9.06 14.38 -19.07
C LEU A 116 10.30 14.59 -18.19
N GLY A 117 11.23 15.45 -18.63
CA GLY A 117 12.42 15.83 -17.86
C GLY A 117 12.11 16.49 -16.52
N ASP A 118 11.02 17.25 -16.45
CA ASP A 118 10.62 17.97 -15.24
C ASP A 118 10.05 17.04 -14.17
N PHE A 119 9.62 15.84 -14.57
CA PHE A 119 9.12 14.82 -13.65
C PHE A 119 10.21 14.13 -12.84
N VAL A 120 11.49 14.43 -13.10
CA VAL A 120 12.61 13.76 -12.44
C VAL A 120 13.58 14.79 -11.87
N ASN A 121 13.93 14.61 -10.61
CA ASN A 121 15.03 15.35 -10.03
C ASN A 121 16.34 14.75 -10.56
N GLU A 122 17.03 15.49 -11.42
CA GLU A 122 18.25 15.00 -12.08
C GLU A 122 19.38 14.64 -11.12
N ARG A 123 19.42 15.26 -9.93
CA ARG A 123 20.47 15.00 -8.93
C ARG A 123 20.23 13.70 -8.17
N THR A 124 18.97 13.37 -7.90
CA THR A 124 18.60 12.20 -7.10
C THR A 124 18.03 11.05 -7.92
N SER A 125 17.76 11.27 -9.22
CA SER A 125 17.04 10.36 -10.10
C SER A 125 15.66 9.93 -9.57
N ARG A 126 15.07 10.74 -8.66
CA ARG A 126 13.75 10.50 -8.06
C ARG A 126 12.66 11.26 -8.80
N PRO A 127 11.43 10.72 -8.88
CA PRO A 127 10.28 11.47 -9.37
C PRO A 127 10.05 12.74 -8.54
N VAL A 128 9.82 13.87 -9.20
CA VAL A 128 9.43 15.13 -8.55
C VAL A 128 7.97 15.04 -8.12
N PRO A 129 7.61 15.23 -6.84
CA PRO A 129 6.23 15.17 -6.38
C PRO A 129 5.32 16.15 -7.13
N MET A 130 4.03 15.78 -7.30
CA MET A 130 3.05 16.63 -8.00
C MET A 130 2.84 17.98 -7.31
N SER A 131 2.94 18.03 -5.97
CA SER A 131 2.88 19.26 -5.18
C SER A 131 4.01 20.23 -5.56
N GLU A 132 5.22 19.70 -5.74
CA GLU A 132 6.38 20.48 -6.15
C GLU A 132 6.26 20.96 -7.59
N LEU A 133 5.76 20.12 -8.51
CA LEU A 133 5.49 20.54 -9.90
C LEU A 133 4.47 21.67 -9.98
N ARG A 134 3.37 21.58 -9.22
CA ARG A 134 2.34 22.62 -9.15
C ARG A 134 2.86 23.92 -8.53
N ALA A 135 3.72 23.83 -7.52
CA ALA A 135 4.36 24.99 -6.92
C ALA A 135 5.30 25.71 -7.91
N ARG A 136 6.07 24.95 -8.71
CA ARG A 136 6.96 25.49 -9.75
C ARG A 136 6.21 26.21 -10.88
N LEU A 137 5.01 25.74 -11.21
CA LEU A 137 4.15 26.32 -12.25
C LEU A 137 3.37 27.56 -11.79
N GLY A 138 3.55 28.00 -10.54
CA GLY A 138 2.97 29.25 -10.04
C GLY A 138 1.45 29.29 -10.19
N ALA A 139 0.76 28.24 -9.72
CA ALA A 139 -0.69 28.08 -9.85
C ALA A 139 -1.43 29.42 -9.63
N ALA A 140 -2.00 29.94 -10.72
CA ALA A 140 -2.86 31.09 -10.74
C ALA A 140 -4.11 30.80 -9.89
N THR A 141 -4.17 31.35 -8.68
CA THR A 141 -5.38 31.36 -7.86
C THR A 141 -6.13 32.67 -8.03
N THR A 142 -7.30 32.62 -8.67
CA THR A 142 -8.40 33.55 -8.39
C THR A 142 -9.44 32.88 -7.50
N ALA A 143 -10.01 33.69 -6.60
CA ALA A 143 -11.04 33.40 -5.60
C ALA A 143 -10.63 32.62 -4.34
N THR A 144 -10.78 33.30 -3.20
CA THR A 144 -10.47 32.87 -1.83
C THR A 144 -11.34 31.68 -1.41
N ALA A 145 -10.87 30.47 -1.71
CA ALA A 145 -11.36 29.22 -1.15
C ALA A 145 -10.91 29.07 0.32
N PRO A 146 -11.63 28.31 1.17
CA PRO A 146 -11.14 27.94 2.49
C PRO A 146 -9.76 27.28 2.36
N THR A 147 -8.83 27.60 3.25
CA THR A 147 -7.50 26.97 3.27
C THR A 147 -7.52 25.58 3.93
N VAL A 148 -8.60 25.24 4.64
CA VAL A 148 -8.79 23.95 5.31
C VAL A 148 -10.03 23.26 4.73
N ALA A 149 -9.87 21.99 4.39
CA ALA A 149 -10.95 21.16 3.88
C ALA A 149 -12.02 20.94 4.95
N PRO A 150 -13.30 21.27 4.69
CA PRO A 150 -14.39 20.93 5.59
C PRO A 150 -14.73 19.43 5.48
N PRO A 151 -15.30 18.83 6.55
CA PRO A 151 -15.93 17.52 6.45
C PRO A 151 -16.89 17.45 5.25
N PRO A 152 -16.98 16.31 4.56
CA PRO A 152 -17.87 16.15 3.43
C PRO A 152 -19.31 16.32 3.91
N PRO A 153 -20.10 17.23 3.31
CA PRO A 153 -21.53 17.27 3.58
C PRO A 153 -22.17 15.98 3.09
N LYS A 154 -23.31 15.59 3.67
CA LYS A 154 -24.14 14.51 3.08
C LYS A 154 -24.68 15.00 1.74
N ALA A 155 -23.97 14.68 0.67
CA ALA A 155 -24.29 15.15 -0.67
C ALA A 155 -25.66 14.64 -1.10
N LYS A 156 -26.41 15.47 -1.83
CA LYS A 156 -27.71 15.14 -2.38
C LYS A 156 -27.61 14.59 -3.80
N THR A 157 -26.46 14.80 -4.46
CA THR A 157 -26.18 14.28 -5.80
C THR A 157 -24.76 13.73 -5.89
N ILE A 158 -24.52 12.82 -6.84
CA ILE A 158 -23.17 12.31 -7.11
C ILE A 158 -22.24 13.45 -7.54
N ALA A 159 -22.74 14.39 -8.35
CA ALA A 159 -21.98 15.57 -8.77
C ALA A 159 -21.50 16.43 -7.58
N GLU A 160 -22.35 16.68 -6.58
CA GLU A 160 -21.95 17.38 -5.36
C GLU A 160 -20.86 16.63 -4.59
N ALA A 161 -21.00 15.31 -4.47
CA ALA A 161 -20.02 14.47 -3.79
C ALA A 161 -18.68 14.43 -4.54
N THR A 162 -18.71 14.31 -5.87
CA THR A 162 -17.55 14.35 -6.75
C THR A 162 -16.83 15.69 -6.65
N ALA A 163 -17.56 16.81 -6.66
CA ALA A 163 -16.98 18.13 -6.54
C ALA A 163 -16.24 18.32 -5.20
N TRP A 164 -16.80 17.82 -4.09
CA TRP A 164 -16.11 17.85 -2.80
C TRP A 164 -14.82 17.01 -2.83
N ALA A 165 -14.88 15.78 -3.33
CA ALA A 165 -13.73 14.87 -3.34
C ALA A 165 -12.61 15.37 -4.27
N GLN A 166 -12.95 15.87 -5.46
CA GLN A 166 -11.97 16.48 -6.37
C GLN A 166 -11.30 17.72 -5.75
N ARG A 167 -12.08 18.50 -5.00
CA ARG A 167 -11.56 19.70 -4.36
C ARG A 167 -10.63 19.40 -3.21
N TRP A 168 -10.86 18.34 -2.43
CA TRP A 168 -10.17 18.15 -1.15
C TRP A 168 -9.38 16.86 -1.01
N ALA A 169 -9.80 15.77 -1.65
CA ALA A 169 -9.28 14.44 -1.36
C ALA A 169 -8.49 13.81 -2.52
N ALA A 170 -8.86 14.10 -3.78
CA ALA A 170 -8.20 13.50 -4.94
C ALA A 170 -8.18 14.46 -6.13
N ASP A 171 -7.25 14.28 -7.07
CA ASP A 171 -7.17 15.09 -8.28
C ASP A 171 -8.18 14.63 -9.34
N HIS A 172 -8.36 13.31 -9.47
CA HIS A 172 -9.37 12.71 -10.34
C HIS A 172 -10.32 11.84 -9.52
N VAL A 173 -11.62 11.96 -9.81
CA VAL A 173 -12.67 11.21 -9.14
C VAL A 173 -13.68 10.75 -10.17
N ASP A 174 -13.86 9.44 -10.27
CA ASP A 174 -14.92 8.78 -11.04
C ASP A 174 -15.57 7.70 -10.17
N TYR A 175 -16.77 7.96 -9.67
CA TYR A 175 -17.54 6.97 -8.89
C TYR A 175 -18.26 5.95 -9.76
N GLY A 176 -18.12 6.01 -11.09
CA GLY A 176 -18.77 5.09 -12.01
C GLY A 176 -20.29 5.08 -11.81
N SER A 177 -20.85 3.88 -11.59
CA SER A 177 -22.29 3.65 -11.40
C SER A 177 -22.69 3.49 -9.92
N LEU A 178 -21.87 3.93 -8.97
CA LEU A 178 -22.16 3.80 -7.54
C LEU A 178 -23.40 4.59 -7.13
N GLY A 179 -24.15 4.02 -6.17
CA GLY A 179 -25.24 4.73 -5.49
C GLY A 179 -24.73 5.85 -4.59
N LEU A 180 -25.54 6.91 -4.44
CA LEU A 180 -25.17 8.12 -3.68
C LEU A 180 -24.77 7.83 -2.22
N ASP A 181 -25.41 6.85 -1.56
CA ASP A 181 -25.09 6.48 -0.19
C ASP A 181 -23.70 5.84 -0.07
N SER A 182 -23.29 5.02 -1.05
CA SER A 182 -21.95 4.47 -1.15
C SER A 182 -20.92 5.57 -1.41
N VAL A 183 -21.23 6.49 -2.32
CA VAL A 183 -20.37 7.65 -2.62
C VAL A 183 -20.16 8.53 -1.39
N ASN A 184 -21.21 8.81 -0.62
CA ASN A 184 -21.12 9.58 0.62
C ASN A 184 -20.25 8.87 1.67
N GLN A 185 -20.34 7.54 1.78
CA GLN A 185 -19.48 6.74 2.66
C GLN A 185 -18.01 6.79 2.23
N ILE A 186 -17.73 6.68 0.92
CA ILE A 186 -16.36 6.82 0.38
C ILE A 186 -15.81 8.21 0.69
N ASN A 187 -16.58 9.27 0.48
CA ASN A 187 -16.14 10.63 0.81
C ASN A 187 -15.84 10.82 2.27
N ARG A 188 -16.64 10.21 3.14
CA ARG A 188 -16.37 10.22 4.58
C ARG A 188 -15.04 9.54 4.90
N ALA A 189 -14.77 8.37 4.30
CA ALA A 189 -13.49 7.68 4.48
C ALA A 189 -12.30 8.51 3.96
N LEU A 190 -12.43 9.12 2.77
CA LEU A 190 -11.44 10.03 2.21
C LEU A 190 -11.16 11.21 3.14
N TYR A 191 -12.18 11.79 3.76
CA TYR A 191 -11.96 12.86 4.74
C TYR A 191 -11.21 12.37 5.98
N ASP A 192 -11.70 11.30 6.58
CA ASP A 192 -11.18 10.82 7.86
C ASP A 192 -9.76 10.24 7.75
N VAL A 193 -9.30 9.92 6.54
CA VAL A 193 -7.96 9.36 6.31
C VAL A 193 -7.10 10.30 5.49
N ILE A 194 -7.47 10.62 4.25
CA ILE A 194 -6.62 11.42 3.35
C ILE A 194 -6.58 12.88 3.78
N VAL A 195 -7.74 13.48 4.04
CA VAL A 195 -7.79 14.92 4.29
C VAL A 195 -7.32 15.28 5.69
N SER A 196 -7.69 14.47 6.70
CA SER A 196 -7.43 14.78 8.10
C SER A 196 -6.18 14.13 8.68
N GLN A 197 -5.73 13.00 8.12
CA GLN A 197 -4.51 12.33 8.55
C GLN A 197 -3.44 12.57 7.49
N ASP A 198 -3.50 11.92 6.34
CA ASP A 198 -2.42 11.96 5.33
C ASP A 198 -2.09 13.39 4.83
N LYS A 199 -3.09 14.27 4.74
CA LYS A 199 -3.06 15.65 4.20
C LYS A 199 -2.54 15.76 2.76
N GLU A 200 -2.18 14.66 2.12
CA GLU A 200 -1.76 14.58 0.73
C GLU A 200 -2.88 14.01 -0.13
N LYS A 201 -3.42 14.83 -1.05
CA LYS A 201 -4.42 14.39 -2.02
C LYS A 201 -3.96 13.14 -2.78
N LEU A 202 -4.93 12.30 -3.10
CA LEU A 202 -4.77 11.18 -4.00
C LEU A 202 -4.67 11.64 -5.45
N ALA A 203 -4.02 10.85 -6.29
CA ALA A 203 -4.05 11.04 -7.73
C ALA A 203 -5.44 10.68 -8.27
N ASN A 204 -5.99 9.53 -7.87
CA ASN A 204 -7.25 9.03 -8.42
C ASN A 204 -8.13 8.32 -7.39
N VAL A 205 -9.44 8.49 -7.51
CA VAL A 205 -10.48 7.67 -6.87
C VAL A 205 -11.40 7.17 -7.97
N ILE A 206 -11.32 5.88 -8.31
CA ILE A 206 -12.00 5.31 -9.49
C ILE A 206 -12.82 4.09 -9.08
N TYR A 207 -14.05 4.01 -9.58
CA TYR A 207 -14.89 2.80 -9.55
C TYR A 207 -14.91 2.14 -10.92
N ASP A 208 -14.61 0.83 -10.97
CA ASP A 208 -14.61 0.02 -12.19
C ASP A 208 -16.05 -0.24 -12.67
N ARG A 209 -16.34 0.06 -13.94
CA ARG A 209 -17.68 0.02 -14.54
C ARG A 209 -18.14 -1.39 -14.92
N ASP A 210 -17.26 -2.39 -14.92
CA ASP A 210 -17.56 -3.77 -15.34
C ASP A 210 -18.18 -4.66 -14.24
N VAL A 211 -18.83 -4.08 -13.21
CA VAL A 211 -19.44 -4.80 -12.08
C VAL A 211 -20.92 -5.14 -12.36
N PRO A 212 -21.31 -6.43 -12.48
CA PRO A 212 -22.71 -6.80 -12.75
C PRO A 212 -23.66 -6.41 -11.61
N PRO A 213 -24.90 -5.94 -11.92
CA PRO A 213 -25.92 -5.69 -10.92
C PRO A 213 -26.21 -6.98 -10.11
N GLY A 214 -26.01 -6.94 -8.79
CA GLY A 214 -26.17 -8.10 -7.89
C GLY A 214 -24.86 -8.65 -7.31
N MET A 215 -23.69 -8.33 -7.88
CA MET A 215 -22.38 -8.57 -7.24
C MET A 215 -21.83 -7.34 -6.48
N GLN A 216 -22.60 -6.25 -6.47
CA GLN A 216 -22.24 -4.96 -5.87
C GLN A 216 -22.10 -4.99 -4.34
N ALA A 217 -22.65 -6.02 -3.66
CA ALA A 217 -22.56 -6.16 -2.22
C ALA A 217 -21.25 -6.82 -1.71
N TYR A 218 -20.45 -7.43 -2.60
CA TYR A 218 -19.26 -8.21 -2.22
C TYR A 218 -18.11 -8.09 -3.22
N ALA A 219 -17.78 -6.86 -3.63
CA ALA A 219 -16.55 -6.60 -4.39
C ALA A 219 -15.34 -6.67 -3.45
N ARG A 220 -14.75 -7.86 -3.29
CA ARG A 220 -13.45 -8.04 -2.63
C ARG A 220 -12.34 -8.23 -3.66
N LEU A 221 -11.21 -7.64 -3.27
CA LEU A 221 -9.96 -7.25 -3.90
C LEU A 221 -10.02 -6.32 -5.13
N SER A 222 -9.31 -5.20 -5.02
CA SER A 222 -8.82 -4.42 -6.15
C SER A 222 -7.54 -5.09 -6.68
N ARG A 223 -7.19 -4.91 -7.95
CA ARG A 223 -5.82 -5.16 -8.42
C ARG A 223 -4.87 -4.03 -7.96
N GLY A 224 -4.85 -3.75 -6.66
CA GLY A 224 -3.86 -2.90 -6.00
C GLY A 224 -4.21 -1.41 -6.03
N SER A 225 -4.74 -0.90 -4.93
CA SER A 225 -4.60 0.52 -4.60
C SER A 225 -3.10 0.83 -4.43
N ARG A 226 -2.52 1.49 -5.43
CA ARG A 226 -1.08 1.82 -5.54
C ARG A 226 -0.95 3.20 -6.17
N ASP A 227 0.22 3.82 -6.01
CA ASP A 227 0.57 5.09 -6.66
C ASP A 227 -0.52 6.17 -6.50
N ASP A 228 -0.99 6.34 -5.25
CA ASP A 228 -2.02 7.30 -4.86
C ASP A 228 -3.37 7.13 -5.59
N THR A 229 -3.68 5.92 -6.03
CA THR A 229 -4.94 5.57 -6.68
C THR A 229 -5.71 4.57 -5.84
N ILE A 230 -6.97 4.88 -5.55
CA ILE A 230 -7.95 3.90 -5.08
C ILE A 230 -8.76 3.42 -6.27
N ALA A 231 -8.82 2.11 -6.45
CA ALA A 231 -9.66 1.46 -7.45
C ALA A 231 -10.63 0.49 -6.78
N PHE A 232 -11.92 0.70 -6.98
CA PHE A 232 -12.97 -0.21 -6.52
C PHE A 232 -13.41 -1.10 -7.69
N GLY A 233 -13.04 -2.38 -7.68
CA GLY A 233 -13.37 -3.33 -8.75
C GLY A 233 -13.48 -4.77 -8.23
N PRO A 234 -13.91 -5.72 -9.07
CA PRO A 234 -14.01 -7.12 -8.66
C PRO A 234 -12.63 -7.77 -8.65
N ALA A 235 -12.26 -8.44 -7.55
CA ALA A 235 -11.22 -9.46 -7.61
C ALA A 235 -11.75 -10.86 -7.41
N MET A 236 -11.02 -11.71 -8.13
CA MET A 236 -10.88 -13.14 -7.94
C MET A 236 -12.13 -13.97 -8.23
N ARG A 237 -12.14 -14.41 -9.49
CA ARG A 237 -12.89 -15.52 -10.08
C ARG A 237 -12.65 -16.93 -9.46
N ARG A 238 -12.22 -17.11 -8.20
CA ARG A 238 -12.08 -18.48 -7.62
C ARG A 238 -12.42 -18.53 -6.13
N ALA A 239 -13.65 -18.94 -5.82
CA ALA A 239 -14.21 -19.08 -4.47
C ALA A 239 -13.80 -20.37 -3.71
N GLU A 240 -13.28 -21.38 -4.40
CA GLU A 240 -12.99 -22.70 -3.79
C GLU A 240 -11.81 -22.74 -2.80
N PRO A 241 -10.63 -22.15 -3.10
CA PRO A 241 -9.50 -22.17 -2.16
C PRO A 241 -9.80 -21.42 -0.85
N TYR A 242 -10.68 -20.43 -0.92
CA TYR A 242 -11.04 -19.57 0.21
C TYR A 242 -11.96 -20.28 1.22
N ARG A 243 -12.89 -21.11 0.74
CA ARG A 243 -13.78 -21.90 1.61
C ARG A 243 -13.02 -22.95 2.43
N ALA A 244 -11.99 -23.56 1.85
CA ALA A 244 -11.18 -24.56 2.54
C ALA A 244 -10.32 -23.94 3.67
N GLU A 245 -9.77 -22.75 3.43
CA GLU A 245 -9.03 -22.01 4.45
C GLU A 245 -9.96 -21.50 5.56
N GLN A 246 -11.16 -21.04 5.19
CA GLN A 246 -12.18 -20.61 6.15
C GLN A 246 -12.67 -21.75 7.05
N GLN A 247 -12.80 -22.97 6.50
CA GLN A 247 -13.09 -24.16 7.29
C GLN A 247 -11.97 -24.44 8.32
N ARG A 248 -10.70 -24.33 7.90
CA ARG A 248 -9.53 -24.49 8.77
C ARG A 248 -9.48 -23.48 9.92
N VAL A 249 -9.80 -22.22 9.62
CA VAL A 249 -9.84 -21.14 10.61
C VAL A 249 -10.98 -21.36 11.62
N ASN A 250 -12.17 -21.73 11.15
CA ASN A 250 -13.28 -22.13 12.01
C ASN A 250 -12.91 -23.32 12.92
N ASP A 251 -12.15 -24.28 12.41
CA ASP A 251 -11.65 -25.43 13.19
C ASP A 251 -10.64 -24.99 14.26
N LEU A 252 -9.69 -24.11 13.94
CA LEU A 252 -8.75 -23.54 14.91
C LEU A 252 -9.46 -22.85 16.09
N PHE A 253 -10.51 -22.06 15.81
CA PHE A 253 -11.27 -21.39 16.87
C PHE A 253 -12.11 -22.34 17.72
N ARG A 254 -12.76 -23.32 17.09
CA ARG A 254 -13.49 -24.36 17.82
C ARG A 254 -12.56 -25.15 18.73
N ASN A 255 -11.34 -25.43 18.27
CA ASN A 255 -10.31 -26.07 19.06
C ASN A 255 -9.85 -25.18 20.22
N PHE A 256 -9.58 -23.89 20.00
CA PHE A 256 -9.20 -22.96 21.08
C PHE A 256 -10.24 -22.89 22.20
N GLU A 257 -11.53 -22.72 21.86
CA GLU A 257 -12.61 -22.63 22.87
C GLU A 257 -12.75 -23.93 23.66
N ARG A 258 -12.61 -25.07 22.99
CA ARG A 258 -12.60 -26.37 23.64
C ARG A 258 -11.42 -26.48 24.61
N ASP A 259 -10.22 -26.10 24.16
CA ASP A 259 -8.99 -26.22 24.94
C ASP A 259 -8.98 -25.24 26.13
N LYS A 260 -9.53 -24.01 25.96
CA LYS A 260 -9.75 -23.05 27.05
C LYS A 260 -10.70 -23.61 28.11
N ARG A 261 -11.85 -24.15 27.71
CA ARG A 261 -12.81 -24.75 28.65
C ARG A 261 -12.19 -25.91 29.40
N ALA A 262 -11.47 -26.79 28.70
CA ALA A 262 -10.76 -27.90 29.32
C ALA A 262 -9.72 -27.43 30.36
N ALA A 263 -8.98 -26.34 30.06
CA ALA A 263 -8.03 -25.75 30.99
C ALA A 263 -8.71 -25.15 32.23
N ILE A 264 -9.82 -24.40 32.05
CA ILE A 264 -10.60 -23.84 33.17
C ILE A 264 -11.10 -24.97 34.08
N THR A 265 -11.77 -25.97 33.51
CA THR A 265 -12.29 -27.11 34.29
C THR A 265 -11.19 -27.84 35.04
N ARG A 266 -10.02 -28.02 34.43
CA ARG A 266 -8.86 -28.63 35.09
C ARG A 266 -8.41 -27.80 36.30
N TRP A 267 -8.25 -26.49 36.14
CA TRP A 267 -7.75 -25.63 37.23
C TRP A 267 -8.79 -25.36 38.31
N GLU A 268 -10.09 -25.32 37.99
CA GLU A 268 -11.16 -25.31 39.00
C GLU A 268 -11.12 -26.56 39.89
N SER A 269 -10.89 -27.73 39.28
CA SER A 269 -10.69 -28.97 40.01
C SER A 269 -9.43 -28.93 40.88
N GLU A 270 -8.33 -28.36 40.37
CA GLU A 270 -7.07 -28.24 41.10
C GLU A 270 -7.20 -27.31 42.32
N VAL A 271 -7.85 -26.14 42.16
CA VAL A 271 -8.14 -25.21 43.26
C VAL A 271 -8.98 -25.90 44.34
N THR A 272 -9.99 -26.68 43.92
CA THR A 272 -10.83 -27.44 44.86
C THR A 272 -10.01 -28.47 45.64
N SER A 273 -9.13 -29.21 44.96
CA SER A 273 -8.23 -30.19 45.60
C SER A 273 -7.25 -29.51 46.57
N ALA A 274 -6.63 -28.40 46.15
CA ALA A 274 -5.67 -27.66 46.95
C ALA A 274 -6.30 -27.11 48.24
N ARG A 275 -7.50 -26.53 48.14
CA ARG A 275 -8.25 -26.03 49.30
C ARG A 275 -8.64 -27.16 50.26
N ARG A 276 -9.13 -28.29 49.75
CA ARG A 276 -9.42 -29.47 50.58
C ARG A 276 -8.19 -30.01 51.29
N ALA A 277 -7.05 -30.05 50.60
CA ALA A 277 -5.80 -30.50 51.21
C ALA A 277 -5.36 -29.56 52.34
N LEU A 278 -5.48 -28.24 52.15
CA LEU A 278 -5.21 -27.24 53.18
C LEU A 278 -6.18 -27.36 54.37
N GLU A 279 -7.47 -27.59 54.14
CA GLU A 279 -8.47 -27.80 55.20
C GLU A 279 -8.26 -29.11 55.98
N ALA A 280 -7.75 -30.14 55.32
CA ALA A 280 -7.45 -31.43 55.95
C ALA A 280 -6.21 -31.37 56.88
N LEU A 281 -5.41 -30.31 56.81
CA LEU A 281 -4.30 -30.09 57.74
C LEU A 281 -4.88 -29.75 59.12
N GLY A 282 -4.82 -30.74 60.01
CA GLY A 282 -5.22 -30.57 61.40
C GLY A 282 -4.27 -29.64 62.20
N PRO A 283 -4.62 -29.32 63.45
CA PRO A 283 -3.87 -28.38 64.30
C PRO A 283 -2.43 -28.83 64.65
N GLY A 284 -2.02 -30.04 64.29
CA GLY A 284 -0.66 -30.56 64.47
C GLY A 284 0.22 -30.54 63.22
N ALA A 285 -0.25 -29.98 62.10
CA ALA A 285 0.53 -29.91 60.86
C ALA A 285 1.76 -28.99 61.00
N GLY A 286 2.88 -29.38 60.40
CA GLY A 286 4.11 -28.59 60.46
C GLY A 286 4.01 -27.30 59.65
N GLU A 287 4.68 -26.22 60.09
CA GLU A 287 4.66 -24.92 59.38
C GLU A 287 5.05 -25.03 57.89
N ALA A 288 5.98 -25.93 57.56
CA ALA A 288 6.40 -26.16 56.19
C ALA A 288 5.30 -26.81 55.33
N GLU A 289 4.51 -27.73 55.89
CA GLU A 289 3.37 -28.37 55.20
C GLU A 289 2.24 -27.36 54.97
N VAL A 290 1.93 -26.56 55.99
CA VAL A 290 0.93 -25.49 55.88
C VAL A 290 1.34 -24.47 54.82
N ARG A 291 2.62 -24.09 54.79
CA ARG A 291 3.15 -23.17 53.77
C ARG A 291 3.04 -23.75 52.36
N ALA A 292 3.46 -25.00 52.16
CA ALA A 292 3.39 -25.65 50.86
C ALA A 292 1.93 -25.79 50.36
N ALA A 293 1.00 -26.13 51.25
CA ALA A 293 -0.42 -26.20 50.90
C ALA A 293 -1.01 -24.84 50.51
N ARG A 294 -0.62 -23.76 51.21
CA ARG A 294 -1.03 -22.38 50.84
C ARG A 294 -0.43 -21.94 49.51
N GLU A 295 0.85 -22.23 49.27
CA GLU A 295 1.51 -21.93 48.00
C GLU A 295 0.84 -22.67 46.83
N TRP A 296 0.43 -23.92 47.03
CA TRP A 296 -0.34 -24.66 46.03
C TRP A 296 -1.69 -24.01 45.72
N VAL A 297 -2.44 -23.59 46.73
CA VAL A 297 -3.70 -22.84 46.53
C VAL A 297 -3.47 -21.59 45.68
N VAL A 298 -2.50 -20.75 46.07
CA VAL A 298 -2.16 -19.52 45.32
C VAL A 298 -1.73 -19.84 43.89
N THR A 299 -0.92 -20.88 43.69
CA THR A 299 -0.46 -21.28 42.35
C THR A 299 -1.63 -21.74 41.47
N ALA A 300 -2.54 -22.54 42.02
CA ALA A 300 -3.71 -23.03 41.30
C ALA A 300 -4.71 -21.90 41.00
N GLU A 301 -4.91 -20.96 41.93
CA GLU A 301 -5.76 -19.78 41.74
C GLU A 301 -5.21 -18.85 40.66
N ASN A 302 -3.92 -18.57 40.66
CA ASN A 302 -3.27 -17.79 39.61
C ASN A 302 -3.39 -18.46 38.23
N ALA A 303 -3.21 -19.79 38.17
CA ALA A 303 -3.33 -20.53 36.92
C ALA A 303 -4.78 -20.58 36.41
N LEU A 304 -5.76 -20.63 37.32
CA LEU A 304 -7.18 -20.49 36.99
C LEU A 304 -7.49 -19.08 36.46
N GLU A 305 -6.98 -18.04 37.12
CA GLU A 305 -7.15 -16.66 36.69
C GLU A 305 -6.53 -16.45 35.31
N GLU A 306 -5.34 -16.98 35.04
CA GLU A 306 -4.70 -16.93 33.71
C GLU A 306 -5.53 -17.66 32.65
N ALA A 307 -6.07 -18.85 32.97
CA ALA A 307 -6.92 -19.61 32.06
C ALA A 307 -8.27 -18.92 31.79
N GLN A 308 -8.85 -18.22 32.78
CA GLN A 308 -10.06 -17.43 32.63
C GLN A 308 -9.80 -16.15 31.82
N ALA A 309 -8.67 -15.48 32.10
CA ALA A 309 -8.20 -14.27 31.44
C ALA A 309 -7.73 -14.51 30.01
N ARG A 310 -7.39 -15.75 29.61
CA ARG A 310 -7.10 -16.12 28.22
C ARG A 310 -8.26 -15.71 27.33
N ARG A 311 -8.09 -14.62 26.59
CA ARG A 311 -9.11 -14.15 25.65
C ARG A 311 -9.10 -15.03 24.43
N ASN A 312 -10.30 -15.34 23.95
CA ASN A 312 -10.44 -15.98 22.66
C ASN A 312 -9.83 -15.05 21.60
N PRO A 313 -8.95 -15.54 20.71
CA PRO A 313 -8.54 -14.79 19.54
C PRO A 313 -9.68 -14.61 18.52
N ARG A 314 -10.91 -15.06 18.84
CA ARG A 314 -12.13 -14.75 18.09
C ARG A 314 -12.05 -13.31 17.63
N PRO A 315 -12.17 -13.09 16.32
CA PRO A 315 -12.11 -11.74 15.79
C PRO A 315 -13.17 -10.92 16.55
N ASN A 316 -12.83 -9.69 16.91
CA ASN A 316 -13.84 -8.65 16.76
C ASN A 316 -14.30 -8.85 15.31
N VAL A 317 -15.51 -9.40 15.09
CA VAL A 317 -15.98 -9.74 13.75
C VAL A 317 -15.99 -8.45 12.95
N TRP A 318 -14.90 -8.21 12.23
CA TRP A 318 -14.66 -7.05 11.39
C TRP A 318 -13.75 -7.56 10.31
N SER A 319 -14.37 -8.13 9.29
CA SER A 319 -13.71 -8.11 7.99
C SER A 319 -13.80 -6.70 7.45
N ALA A 320 -12.75 -6.13 6.85
CA ALA A 320 -13.01 -5.06 5.90
C ALA A 320 -14.11 -5.51 4.92
N GLY A 321 -15.10 -4.64 4.74
CA GLY A 321 -16.26 -4.93 3.90
C GLY A 321 -17.54 -5.32 4.62
N GLU A 322 -17.77 -4.90 5.86
CA GLU A 322 -19.15 -4.81 6.38
C GLU A 322 -19.90 -3.59 5.83
N THR A 323 -19.18 -2.49 5.61
CA THR A 323 -19.71 -1.27 4.98
C THR A 323 -18.79 -0.76 3.87
N VAL A 324 -19.34 0.07 2.98
CA VAL A 324 -18.56 0.73 1.93
C VAL A 324 -17.48 1.64 2.53
N TYR A 325 -17.77 2.24 3.69
CA TYR A 325 -16.80 3.04 4.44
C TYR A 325 -15.60 2.18 4.87
N ASP A 326 -15.82 1.02 5.49
CA ASP A 326 -14.72 0.18 5.98
C ASP A 326 -13.86 -0.40 4.84
N THR A 327 -14.47 -0.71 3.70
CA THR A 327 -13.73 -1.08 2.49
C THR A 327 -12.88 0.07 1.98
N ALA A 328 -13.43 1.30 1.93
CA ALA A 328 -12.65 2.46 1.51
C ALA A 328 -11.48 2.73 2.46
N VAL A 329 -11.66 2.57 3.77
CA VAL A 329 -10.57 2.73 4.75
C VAL A 329 -9.52 1.63 4.62
N HIS A 330 -9.92 0.39 4.32
CA HIS A 330 -8.99 -0.71 4.03
C HIS A 330 -8.08 -0.37 2.84
N GLU A 331 -8.67 0.04 1.71
CA GLU A 331 -7.91 0.41 0.51
C GLU A 331 -6.98 1.61 0.76
N LEU A 332 -7.43 2.57 1.57
CA LEU A 332 -6.62 3.70 2.03
C LEU A 332 -5.46 3.26 2.94
N GLY A 333 -5.65 2.20 3.74
CA GLY A 333 -4.61 1.59 4.55
C GLY A 333 -3.45 1.05 3.70
N HIS A 334 -3.73 0.47 2.53
CA HIS A 334 -2.70 0.10 1.55
C HIS A 334 -1.91 1.32 1.05
N ILE A 335 -2.59 2.43 0.73
CA ILE A 335 -1.91 3.65 0.26
C ILE A 335 -1.00 4.24 1.34
N ILE A 336 -1.48 4.36 2.57
CA ILE A 336 -0.67 4.82 3.71
C ILE A 336 0.55 3.92 3.91
N HIS A 337 0.35 2.60 3.81
CA HIS A 337 1.44 1.64 3.88
C HIS A 337 2.51 1.90 2.82
N TYR A 338 2.09 2.09 1.57
CA TYR A 338 3.00 2.30 0.45
C TYR A 338 3.75 3.63 0.55
N ARG A 339 3.06 4.72 0.95
CA ARG A 339 3.68 6.03 1.21
C ARG A 339 4.71 5.94 2.35
N ALA A 340 4.38 5.25 3.43
CA ALA A 340 5.29 5.07 4.58
C ALA A 340 6.49 4.17 4.27
N SER A 341 6.31 3.14 3.44
CA SER A 341 7.38 2.22 3.03
C SER A 341 8.23 2.72 1.86
N GLY A 342 7.88 3.87 1.27
CA GLY A 342 8.64 4.48 0.18
C GLY A 342 8.59 3.71 -1.14
N PHE A 343 7.60 2.82 -1.32
CA PHE A 343 7.36 1.98 -2.51
C PHE A 343 8.52 1.04 -2.94
N GLU A 344 9.74 1.19 -2.42
CA GLU A 344 10.95 0.42 -2.74
C GLU A 344 11.09 -0.85 -1.89
N ASN A 345 10.61 -0.81 -0.64
CA ASN A 345 10.78 -1.87 0.33
C ASN A 345 9.42 -2.46 0.67
N GLY A 346 9.08 -3.57 0.02
CA GLY A 346 7.83 -4.27 0.33
C GLY A 346 7.69 -4.52 1.84
N PRO A 347 6.45 -4.61 2.36
CA PRO A 347 6.07 -4.48 3.78
C PRO A 347 7.01 -5.03 4.86
N GLY A 348 7.75 -6.09 4.60
CA GLY A 348 8.62 -6.76 5.56
C GLY A 348 10.00 -6.15 5.81
N GLU A 349 10.22 -4.85 5.62
CA GLU A 349 11.33 -4.15 6.30
C GLU A 349 10.90 -3.45 7.59
N TRP A 350 9.61 -3.13 7.72
CA TRP A 350 9.04 -2.47 8.90
C TRP A 350 8.63 -3.45 10.00
N PHE A 351 8.39 -4.71 9.64
CA PHE A 351 8.04 -5.76 10.58
C PHE A 351 9.29 -6.53 10.98
N GLY A 352 9.53 -6.70 12.28
CA GLY A 352 10.62 -7.52 12.79
C GLY A 352 10.54 -8.97 12.28
N SER A 353 11.67 -9.69 12.28
CA SER A 353 11.80 -11.07 11.79
C SER A 353 10.83 -12.07 12.46
N HIS A 354 10.30 -11.73 13.64
CA HIS A 354 9.29 -12.51 14.35
C HIS A 354 7.89 -12.48 13.70
N VAL A 355 7.54 -11.45 12.93
CA VAL A 355 6.28 -11.38 12.15
C VAL A 355 6.44 -11.99 10.74
N LEU A 356 7.68 -12.08 10.24
CA LEU A 356 8.00 -12.46 8.87
C LEU A 356 8.47 -13.91 8.76
N GLY A 357 7.80 -14.71 7.93
CA GLY A 357 8.32 -16.01 7.51
C GLY A 357 9.40 -15.86 6.45
N GLY A 358 10.65 -15.60 6.85
CA GLY A 358 11.83 -15.66 5.97
C GLY A 358 12.11 -14.41 5.10
N VAL A 359 13.38 -14.26 4.76
CA VAL A 359 13.97 -13.06 4.12
C VAL A 359 13.86 -13.15 2.59
N GLY A 360 13.12 -12.24 1.96
CA GLY A 360 13.00 -12.12 0.49
C GLY A 360 11.84 -11.20 0.05
N GLY A 361 12.14 -10.16 -0.73
CA GLY A 361 11.25 -9.02 -1.02
C GLY A 361 10.15 -9.25 -2.06
N SER A 362 9.01 -9.80 -1.66
CA SER A 362 7.76 -9.69 -2.43
C SER A 362 6.53 -9.48 -1.52
N GLU A 363 5.50 -8.85 -2.08
CA GLU A 363 4.19 -8.54 -1.46
C GLU A 363 3.43 -9.79 -1.00
N ASN A 364 3.84 -10.96 -1.49
CA ASN A 364 3.24 -12.26 -1.25
C ASN A 364 3.93 -13.05 -0.12
N ARG A 365 4.64 -12.36 0.79
CA ARG A 365 5.27 -13.05 1.93
C ARG A 365 4.19 -13.64 2.83
N THR A 366 4.27 -14.96 3.00
CA THR A 366 3.58 -15.68 4.06
C THR A 366 3.92 -15.05 5.40
N ILE A 367 2.90 -14.59 6.10
CA ILE A 367 3.02 -14.14 7.47
C ILE A 367 3.59 -15.31 8.31
N SER A 368 4.50 -15.04 9.25
CA SER A 368 5.04 -16.09 10.14
C SER A 368 3.91 -16.78 10.90
N ALA A 369 4.15 -17.95 11.50
CA ALA A 369 3.13 -18.60 12.33
C ALA A 369 2.65 -17.68 13.48
N ALA A 370 3.58 -16.98 14.14
CA ALA A 370 3.27 -16.00 15.18
C ALA A 370 2.56 -14.76 14.63
N GLY A 371 2.97 -14.28 13.46
CA GLY A 371 2.31 -13.16 12.79
C GLY A 371 0.89 -13.52 12.32
N ARG A 372 0.63 -14.76 11.89
CA ARG A 372 -0.70 -15.23 11.51
C ARG A 372 -1.63 -15.26 12.71
N GLU A 373 -1.13 -15.68 13.87
CA GLU A 373 -1.91 -15.62 15.11
C GLU A 373 -2.30 -14.17 15.45
N ALA A 374 -1.36 -13.22 15.34
CA ALA A 374 -1.65 -11.80 15.53
C ALA A 374 -2.63 -11.25 14.47
N ALA A 375 -2.47 -11.65 13.21
CA ALA A 375 -3.35 -11.26 12.11
C ALA A 375 -4.77 -11.81 12.27
N TYR A 376 -4.93 -13.06 12.68
CA TYR A 376 -6.24 -13.66 12.91
C TYR A 376 -6.99 -13.06 14.12
N ARG A 377 -6.31 -12.33 15.02
CA ARG A 377 -6.96 -11.51 16.05
C ARG A 377 -7.61 -10.25 15.47
N ILE A 378 -7.17 -9.81 14.29
CA ILE A 378 -7.71 -8.66 13.55
C ILE A 378 -8.84 -9.15 12.64
N SER A 379 -8.52 -9.97 11.64
CA SER A 379 -9.51 -10.59 10.76
C SER A 379 -8.93 -11.82 10.05
N GLU A 380 -9.81 -12.67 9.50
CA GLU A 380 -9.37 -13.79 8.66
C GLU A 380 -8.57 -13.31 7.45
N TYR A 381 -8.98 -12.18 6.87
CA TYR A 381 -8.36 -11.60 5.68
C TYR A 381 -6.97 -11.00 5.98
N ALA A 382 -6.78 -10.48 7.19
CA ALA A 382 -5.49 -9.99 7.65
C ALA A 382 -4.41 -11.10 7.63
N GLY A 383 -4.80 -12.37 7.76
CA GLY A 383 -3.89 -13.52 7.73
C GLY A 383 -3.36 -13.91 6.35
N THR A 384 -3.88 -13.30 5.27
CA THR A 384 -3.59 -13.72 3.89
C THR A 384 -2.19 -13.34 3.43
N ASN A 385 -1.81 -12.07 3.63
CA ASN A 385 -0.46 -11.56 3.41
C ASN A 385 -0.24 -10.30 4.25
N ILE A 386 0.98 -9.80 4.26
CA ILE A 386 1.39 -8.70 5.12
C ILE A 386 0.79 -7.33 4.73
N ALA A 387 0.46 -7.11 3.45
CA ALA A 387 -0.24 -5.90 3.02
C ALA A 387 -1.66 -5.91 3.59
N GLU A 388 -2.35 -7.05 3.52
CA GLU A 388 -3.68 -7.21 4.08
C GLU A 388 -3.67 -7.16 5.60
N TYR A 389 -2.63 -7.70 6.25
CA TYR A 389 -2.42 -7.54 7.69
C TYR A 389 -2.35 -6.06 8.09
N PHE A 390 -1.63 -5.24 7.31
CA PHE A 390 -1.53 -3.81 7.58
C PHE A 390 -2.84 -3.07 7.31
N ALA A 391 -3.50 -3.32 6.17
CA ALA A 391 -4.75 -2.64 5.79
C ALA A 391 -5.92 -3.00 6.74
N GLU A 392 -6.09 -4.28 7.06
CA GLU A 392 -7.05 -4.73 8.07
C GLU A 392 -6.69 -4.21 9.46
N GLY A 393 -5.40 -4.18 9.80
CA GLY A 393 -4.92 -3.62 11.05
C GLY A 393 -5.20 -2.12 11.16
N PHE A 394 -5.07 -1.37 10.07
CA PHE A 394 -5.36 0.06 10.06
C PHE A 394 -6.85 0.31 10.36
N ASN A 395 -7.74 -0.46 9.73
CA ASN A 395 -9.17 -0.45 10.05
C ASN A 395 -9.43 -0.72 11.54
N ALA A 396 -8.89 -1.83 12.06
CA ALA A 396 -9.11 -2.24 13.43
C ALA A 396 -8.56 -1.22 14.45
N TRP A 397 -7.37 -0.67 14.19
CA TRP A 397 -6.75 0.36 15.03
C TRP A 397 -7.57 1.64 15.11
N ARG A 398 -8.11 2.13 13.99
CA ARG A 398 -8.91 3.37 13.96
C ARG A 398 -10.19 3.27 14.80
N GLN A 399 -10.75 2.07 14.92
CA GLN A 399 -11.93 1.83 15.75
C GLN A 399 -11.56 1.55 17.20
N ASN A 400 -10.53 0.75 17.42
CA ASN A 400 -10.01 0.42 18.74
C ASN A 400 -8.49 0.20 18.66
N PRO A 401 -7.66 1.15 19.10
CA PRO A 401 -6.21 1.03 19.04
C PRO A 401 -5.67 -0.22 19.76
N SER A 402 -6.38 -0.72 20.77
CA SER A 402 -6.02 -1.92 21.53
C SER A 402 -6.18 -3.24 20.76
N SER A 403 -6.87 -3.21 19.61
CA SER A 403 -7.17 -4.39 18.80
C SER A 403 -6.00 -4.87 17.93
N VAL A 404 -5.00 -4.01 17.72
CA VAL A 404 -3.78 -4.35 16.96
C VAL A 404 -2.59 -4.52 17.87
N SER A 405 -1.55 -5.19 17.36
CA SER A 405 -0.30 -5.40 18.10
C SER A 405 0.35 -4.05 18.48
N PRO A 406 1.13 -3.98 19.58
CA PRO A 406 1.84 -2.77 19.98
C PRO A 406 2.72 -2.20 18.86
N GLU A 407 3.33 -3.05 18.05
CA GLU A 407 4.16 -2.67 16.91
C GLU A 407 3.33 -1.98 15.83
N LEU A 408 2.21 -2.58 15.39
CA LEU A 408 1.30 -1.96 14.42
C LEU A 408 0.74 -0.64 14.94
N ARG A 409 0.36 -0.59 16.23
CA ARG A 409 -0.13 0.63 16.87
C ARG A 409 0.88 1.76 16.78
N ALA A 410 2.13 1.50 17.16
CA ALA A 410 3.19 2.51 17.13
C ALA A 410 3.42 3.04 15.70
N LEU A 411 3.31 2.17 14.69
CA LEU A 411 3.40 2.55 13.27
C LEU A 411 2.27 3.50 12.86
N PHE A 412 1.02 3.15 13.17
CA PHE A 412 -0.13 3.99 12.83
C PHE A 412 -0.11 5.33 13.58
N GLU A 413 0.32 5.33 14.84
CA GLU A 413 0.48 6.55 15.63
C GLU A 413 1.60 7.46 15.11
N GLU A 414 2.71 6.89 14.64
CA GLU A 414 3.79 7.65 13.99
C GLU A 414 3.35 8.23 12.64
N ALA A 415 2.66 7.44 11.80
CA ALA A 415 2.10 7.91 10.54
C ALA A 415 1.12 9.09 10.78
N THR A 416 0.27 8.98 11.80
CA THR A 416 -0.69 10.04 12.18
C THR A 416 -0.02 11.27 12.77
N ARG A 417 1.15 11.14 13.43
CA ARG A 417 1.89 12.28 13.99
C ARG A 417 2.57 13.12 12.92
N ARG A 418 3.21 12.49 11.91
CA ARG A 418 3.83 13.20 10.78
C ARG A 418 2.83 14.01 9.96
N ALA A 419 1.60 13.53 9.98
CA ALA A 419 0.43 14.09 9.38
C ALA A 419 -0.09 15.37 10.07
N ARG A 420 0.11 15.56 11.38
CA ARG A 420 -0.41 16.72 12.13
C ARG A 420 0.49 17.93 12.00
#